data_AF-A0A3C1LQJ5-F1
#
_entry.id   AF-A0A3C1LQJ5-F1
#
_cell.length_a   1.000
_cell.length_b   1.000
_cell.length_c   1.000
_cell.angle_alpha   90.00
_cell.angle_beta   90.00
_cell.angle_gamma   90.00
#
_symmetry.space_group_name_H-M   'P 1'
#
loop_
_entity.id
_entity.type
_entity.pdbx_description
1 polymer ?
#
loop_
_entity_poly.entity_id
_entity_poly.type
_entity_poly.pdbx_seq_one_letter_code
_entity_poly.pdbx_strand_id
1 'polypeptide(L)' 'MYKILSRKELNPTVTQMEIEAPLVAAKAKAGQFIILRVD' A
#
# COMPACT_ATOMS: atom_id res chain seq x y z
N MET A 1 -4.09 12.12 2.27
CA MET A 1 -3.06 11.58 1.34
C MET A 1 -2.07 10.79 2.16
N TYR A 2 -1.67 9.60 1.69
CA TYR A 2 -0.66 8.77 2.34
C TYR A 2 0.65 8.86 1.54
N LYS A 3 1.79 8.84 2.24
CA LYS A 3 3.10 8.95 1.59
C LYS A 3 3.55 7.60 1.03
N ILE A 4 4.09 7.60 -0.19
CA ILE A 4 4.76 6.42 -0.77
C ILE A 4 6.21 6.45 -0.26
N LEU A 5 6.61 5.43 0.51
CA LEU A 5 7.96 5.30 1.04
C LEU A 5 8.89 4.62 0.02
N SER A 6 8.39 3.58 -0.63
CA SER A 6 9.13 2.87 -1.67
C SER A 6 8.20 2.40 -2.80
N ARG A 7 8.75 2.34 -4.02
CA ARG A 7 8.08 1.80 -5.20
C ARG A 7 9.09 0.95 -5.95
N LYS A 8 8.73 -0.31 -6.21
CA LYS A 8 9.57 -1.25 -6.93
C LYS A 8 8.75 -1.95 -8.01
N GLU A 9 9.18 -1.83 -9.25
CA GLU A 9 8.63 -2.62 -10.35
C GLU A 9 9.14 -4.06 -10.23
N LEU A 10 8.22 -5.02 -10.14
CA LEU A 10 8.57 -6.44 -10.06
C LEU A 10 8.60 -7.08 -11.45
N ASN A 11 7.73 -6.61 -12.33
CA ASN A 11 7.62 -6.97 -13.74
C ASN A 11 6.79 -5.87 -14.46
N PRO A 12 6.59 -5.95 -15.79
CA PRO A 12 5.93 -4.89 -16.55
C PRO A 12 4.48 -4.55 -16.13
N THR A 13 3.80 -5.44 -15.42
CA THR A 13 2.39 -5.26 -15.03
C THR A 13 2.17 -5.18 -13.52
N VAL A 14 3.20 -5.42 -12.70
CA VAL A 14 3.09 -5.48 -11.24
C VAL A 14 4.13 -4.58 -10.58
N THR A 15 3.64 -3.68 -9.75
CA THR A 15 4.45 -2.79 -8.92
C THR A 15 4.18 -3.09 -7.44
N GLN A 16 5.23 -3.30 -6.66
CA GLN A 16 5.16 -3.31 -5.21
C GLN A 16 5.33 -1.89 -4.67
N MET A 17 4.47 -1.49 -3.75
CA MET A 17 4.52 -0.17 -3.11
C MET A 17 4.47 -0.33 -1.59
N GLU A 18 5.26 0.48 -0.90
CA GLU A 18 5.20 0.63 0.55
C GLU A 18 4.62 2.00 0.87
N ILE A 19 3.54 2.01 1.66
CA ILE A 19 2.73 3.20 1.94
C ILE A 19 2.74 3.48 3.44
N GLU A 20 3.03 4.72 3.83
CA GLU A 20 2.97 5.16 5.21
C GLU A 20 1.50 5.41 5.62
N ALA A 21 0.91 4.45 6.36
CA ALA A 21 -0.45 4.53 6.88
C ALA A 21 -0.55 3.96 8.31
N PRO A 22 -0.09 4.70 9.35
CA PRO A 22 0.15 4.15 10.68
C PRO A 22 -1.09 3.55 11.36
N LEU A 23 -2.25 4.20 11.21
CA LEU A 23 -3.49 3.76 11.85
C LEU A 23 -4.05 2.47 11.24
N VAL A 24 -3.84 2.27 9.93
CA VAL A 24 -4.24 1.04 9.22
C VAL A 24 -3.26 -0.07 9.53
N ALA A 25 -1.95 0.22 9.43
CA ALA A 25 -0.88 -0.73 9.72
C ALA A 25 -0.98 -1.32 11.13
N ALA A 26 -1.28 -0.49 12.13
CA ALA A 26 -1.44 -0.92 13.52
C ALA A 26 -2.63 -1.87 13.76
N LYS A 27 -3.63 -1.88 12.87
CA LYS A 27 -4.87 -2.67 13.02
C LYS A 27 -4.99 -3.82 12.02
N ALA A 28 -4.06 -3.91 11.06
CA ALA A 28 -4.12 -4.88 9.98
C ALA A 28 -4.00 -6.32 10.50
N LYS A 29 -4.87 -7.19 9.99
CA LYS A 29 -4.86 -8.63 10.23
C LYS A 29 -4.78 -9.39 8.90
N ALA A 30 -4.29 -10.63 8.95
CA ALA A 30 -4.21 -11.49 7.77
C ALA A 30 -5.59 -11.65 7.09
N GLY A 31 -5.61 -11.58 5.76
CA GLY A 31 -6.82 -11.68 4.95
C GLY A 31 -7.62 -10.37 4.78
N GLN A 32 -7.23 -9.28 5.45
CA GLN A 32 -7.82 -7.96 5.22
C GLN A 32 -7.19 -7.26 4.03
N PHE A 33 -7.93 -6.32 3.44
CA PHE A 33 -7.49 -5.47 2.35
C PHE A 33 -7.93 -4.02 2.58
N ILE A 34 -7.38 -3.10 1.78
CA ILE A 34 -7.75 -1.68 1.79
C ILE A 34 -8.48 -1.32 0.50
N ILE A 35 -9.27 -0.25 0.55
CA ILE A 35 -9.81 0.40 -0.65
C ILE A 35 -8.89 1.57 -0.97
N LEU A 36 -8.33 1.56 -2.18
CA LEU A 36 -7.51 2.65 -2.70
C LEU A 36 -8.37 3.52 -3.63
N ARG A 37 -8.34 4.83 -3.42
CA ARG A 37 -8.92 5.83 -4.31
C ARG A 37 -7.79 6.66 -4.92
N VAL A 38 -7.87 6.95 -6.21
CA VAL A 38 -6.78 7.54 -7.03
C VAL A 38 -7.17 8.87 -7.69
N ASP A 39 -8.34 9.40 -7.33
CA ASP A 39 -8.84 10.72 -7.75
C ASP A 39 -8.19 11.87 -6.98
#